data_AF-A0A815LTP2-F1
#
_entry.id   AF-A0A815LTP2-F1
#
_cell.length_a   1.000
_cell.length_b   1.000
_cell.length_c   1.000
_cell.angle_alpha   90.00
_cell.angle_beta   90.00
_cell.angle_gamma   90.00
#
_symmetry.space_group_name_H-M   'P 1'
#
loop_
_entity.id
_entity.type
_entity.pdbx_description
1 polymer ?
#
loop_
_entity_poly.entity_id
_entity_poly.type
_entity_poly.pdbx_seq_one_letter_code
_entity_poly.pdbx_strand_id
1 'polypeptide(L)'
;MQIYITELTSDWISRLSDEIGLGEPIQRLLGSSTRLSVRKLRCIPAYPSLLVIRFEWFVKNIPIFLVVRRFCTQGYHNAFYRISVKPTAVRHYIEAVRQNNAKIINHGNVDWFDVTSVSLNSVLIDDWARQPHVIIISNSIAGSMDDFYIRMGNDNQNGVHNESCSEYDMYVKNEFSTLNFSAAIMNFFTIHDQYPFDLGAY
;
A
#
# COMPACT_ATOMS: atom_id res chain seq x y z
N MET A 1 -3.20 -15.96 -1.82
CA MET A 1 -3.60 -15.52 -0.46
C MET A 1 -4.79 -14.57 -0.60
N GLN A 2 -5.98 -14.96 -0.12
CA GLN A 2 -7.19 -14.14 -0.26
C GLN A 2 -7.26 -13.14 0.90
N ILE A 3 -7.06 -11.86 0.61
CA ILE A 3 -7.12 -10.78 1.60
C ILE A 3 -8.58 -10.36 1.71
N TYR A 4 -9.26 -10.83 2.77
CA TYR A 4 -10.65 -10.47 3.03
C TYR A 4 -10.71 -9.28 3.97
N ILE A 5 -11.60 -8.35 3.64
CA ILE A 5 -11.86 -7.16 4.42
C ILE A 5 -13.23 -7.33 5.10
N THR A 6 -13.31 -7.11 6.41
CA THR A 6 -14.49 -7.39 7.25
C THR A 6 -15.73 -6.56 6.85
N GLU A 7 -16.90 -6.94 7.36
CA GLU A 7 -18.19 -6.27 7.11
C GLU A 7 -18.17 -4.77 7.47
N LEU A 8 -17.61 -4.43 8.64
CA LEU A 8 -17.39 -3.04 9.08
C LEU A 8 -16.61 -2.23 8.04
N THR A 9 -15.64 -2.86 7.40
CA THR A 9 -14.80 -2.20 6.42
C THR A 9 -15.50 -2.10 5.06
N SER A 10 -16.35 -3.05 4.67
CA SER A 10 -17.11 -2.99 3.41
C SER A 10 -18.12 -1.82 3.42
N ASP A 11 -18.82 -1.62 4.53
CA ASP A 11 -19.75 -0.50 4.70
C ASP A 11 -19.03 0.84 4.88
N TRP A 12 -17.84 0.84 5.50
CA TRP A 12 -16.98 2.02 5.54
C TRP A 12 -16.47 2.40 4.14
N ILE A 13 -16.00 1.45 3.33
CA ILE A 13 -15.52 1.71 1.97
C ILE A 13 -16.62 2.26 1.07
N SER A 14 -17.83 1.71 1.18
CA SER A 14 -18.97 2.20 0.40
C SER A 14 -19.30 3.66 0.76
N ARG A 15 -19.43 3.97 2.06
CA ARG A 15 -19.66 5.35 2.53
C ARG A 15 -18.52 6.30 2.16
N LEU A 16 -17.28 5.84 2.33
CA LEU A 16 -16.10 6.61 1.98
C LEU A 16 -16.08 6.95 0.49
N SER A 17 -16.47 6.01 -0.38
CA SER A 17 -16.55 6.26 -1.82
C SER A 17 -17.56 7.34 -2.21
N ASP A 18 -18.65 7.47 -1.44
CA ASP A 18 -19.63 8.54 -1.59
C ASP A 18 -19.08 9.87 -1.07
N GLU A 19 -18.48 9.87 0.13
CA GLU A 19 -17.93 11.06 0.79
C GLU A 19 -16.81 11.74 -0.01
N ILE A 20 -15.91 10.95 -0.60
CA ILE A 20 -14.79 11.47 -1.40
C ILE A 20 -15.19 11.77 -2.85
N GLY A 21 -16.46 11.55 -3.21
CA GLY A 21 -17.01 11.88 -4.52
C GLY A 21 -16.41 11.06 -5.67
N LEU A 22 -16.11 9.77 -5.44
CA LEU A 22 -15.68 8.92 -6.55
C LEU A 22 -16.80 8.82 -7.59
N GLY A 23 -16.42 8.79 -8.87
CA GLY A 23 -17.39 8.73 -9.95
C GLY A 23 -18.30 7.49 -9.86
N GLU A 24 -19.50 7.60 -10.43
CA GLU A 24 -20.50 6.53 -10.49
C GLU A 24 -19.93 5.15 -10.92
N PRO A 25 -18.96 5.04 -11.86
CA PRO A 25 -18.38 3.74 -12.22
C PRO A 25 -17.69 3.02 -11.06
N ILE A 26 -16.99 3.75 -10.18
CA ILE A 26 -16.29 3.14 -9.03
C ILE A 26 -17.29 2.73 -7.95
N GLN A 27 -18.28 3.58 -7.65
CA GLN A 27 -19.36 3.23 -6.73
C GLN A 27 -20.10 1.98 -7.20
N ARG A 28 -20.43 1.91 -8.51
CA ARG A 28 -21.04 0.74 -9.11
C ARG A 28 -20.15 -0.49 -9.02
N LEU A 29 -18.84 -0.35 -9.25
CA LEU A 29 -17.87 -1.44 -9.11
C LEU A 29 -17.82 -1.96 -7.66
N LEU A 30 -17.78 -1.08 -6.66
CA LEU A 30 -17.74 -1.45 -5.24
C LEU A 30 -19.03 -2.17 -4.83
N GLY A 31 -20.19 -1.60 -5.18
CA GLY A 31 -21.49 -2.21 -4.92
C GLY A 31 -21.67 -3.55 -5.62
N SER A 32 -21.31 -3.63 -6.91
CA SER A 32 -21.42 -4.86 -7.70
C SER A 32 -20.39 -5.91 -7.34
N SER A 33 -19.32 -5.56 -6.61
CA SER A 33 -18.30 -6.49 -6.15
C SER A 33 -18.49 -6.94 -4.70
N THR A 34 -19.38 -6.28 -3.95
CA THR A 34 -19.68 -6.66 -2.57
C THR A 34 -20.45 -7.98 -2.55
N ARG A 35 -19.96 -8.95 -1.77
CA ARG A 35 -20.53 -10.30 -1.67
C ARG A 35 -20.71 -10.72 -0.22
N LEU A 36 -21.63 -11.63 0.02
CA LEU A 36 -21.79 -12.28 1.31
C LEU A 36 -21.02 -13.61 1.30
N SER A 37 -20.10 -13.79 2.23
CA SER A 37 -19.40 -15.06 2.40
C SER A 37 -20.33 -16.14 2.96
N VAL A 38 -19.89 -17.42 2.90
CA VAL A 38 -20.60 -18.56 3.51
C VAL A 38 -20.83 -18.40 5.02
N ARG A 39 -20.06 -17.53 5.68
CA ARG A 39 -20.19 -17.19 7.11
C ARG A 39 -21.09 -15.98 7.35
N LYS A 40 -21.84 -15.53 6.34
CA LYS A 40 -22.68 -14.32 6.37
C LYS A 40 -21.92 -13.02 6.64
N LEU A 41 -20.62 -12.99 6.36
CA LEU A 41 -19.82 -11.76 6.43
C LEU A 41 -19.82 -11.09 5.08
N ARG A 42 -20.14 -9.79 5.04
CA ARG A 42 -20.03 -8.97 3.84
C ARG A 42 -18.55 -8.69 3.54
N CYS A 43 -18.15 -8.91 2.30
CA CYS A 43 -16.78 -8.75 1.84
C CYS A 43 -16.78 -7.96 0.53
N ILE A 44 -15.74 -7.14 0.37
CA ILE A 44 -15.45 -6.40 -0.85
C ILE A 44 -14.03 -6.75 -1.33
N PRO A 45 -13.76 -6.85 -2.64
CA PRO A 45 -12.43 -7.18 -3.12
C PRO A 45 -11.41 -6.11 -2.71
N ALA A 46 -10.18 -6.55 -2.43
CA ALA A 46 -9.16 -5.67 -1.87
C ALA A 46 -8.70 -4.59 -2.87
N TYR A 47 -8.54 -4.94 -4.15
CA TYR A 47 -8.15 -4.01 -5.20
C TYR A 47 -9.06 -2.76 -5.33
N PRO A 48 -10.38 -2.90 -5.58
CA PRO A 48 -11.25 -1.74 -5.71
C PRO A 48 -11.37 -0.97 -4.38
N SER A 49 -11.31 -1.66 -3.23
CA SER A 49 -11.31 -1.00 -1.91
C SER A 49 -10.06 -0.14 -1.70
N LEU A 50 -8.90 -0.63 -2.16
CA LEU A 50 -7.64 0.11 -2.05
C LEU A 50 -7.67 1.40 -2.87
N LEU A 51 -8.35 1.44 -4.02
CA LEU A 51 -8.49 2.69 -4.79
C LEU A 51 -9.13 3.79 -3.93
N VAL A 52 -10.18 3.45 -3.19
CA VAL A 52 -10.89 4.35 -2.27
C VAL A 52 -9.97 4.76 -1.11
N ILE A 53 -9.37 3.78 -0.43
CA ILE A 53 -8.48 4.02 0.72
C ILE A 53 -7.30 4.90 0.34
N ARG A 54 -6.65 4.62 -0.80
CA ARG A 54 -5.49 5.36 -1.27
C ARG A 54 -5.86 6.79 -1.65
N PHE A 55 -7.02 6.99 -2.28
CA PHE A 55 -7.50 8.34 -2.58
C PHE A 55 -7.77 9.13 -1.29
N GLU A 56 -8.36 8.50 -0.28
CA GLU A 56 -8.56 9.11 1.03
C GLU A 56 -7.22 9.48 1.69
N TRP A 57 -6.21 8.60 1.65
CA TRP A 57 -4.86 8.94 2.14
C TRP A 57 -4.29 10.17 1.45
N PHE A 58 -4.51 10.31 0.15
CA PHE A 58 -4.09 11.46 -0.62
C PHE A 58 -4.85 12.74 -0.21
N VAL A 59 -6.20 12.72 -0.22
CA VAL A 59 -7.03 13.90 0.05
C VAL A 59 -6.85 14.40 1.48
N LYS A 60 -6.76 13.50 2.45
CA LYS A 60 -6.56 13.86 3.87
C LYS A 60 -5.10 14.05 4.25
N ASN A 61 -4.17 13.87 3.30
CA ASN A 61 -2.73 13.93 3.54
C ASN A 61 -2.32 13.06 4.75
N ILE A 62 -2.85 11.84 4.81
CA ILE A 62 -2.61 10.92 5.92
C ILE A 62 -1.14 10.50 5.85
N PRO A 63 -0.34 10.72 6.91
CA PRO A 63 1.03 10.24 6.97
C PRO A 63 1.04 8.70 6.91
N ILE A 64 1.95 8.15 6.13
CA ILE A 64 2.15 6.70 6.04
C ILE A 64 3.59 6.40 6.47
N PHE A 65 3.73 5.49 7.41
CA PHE A 65 5.00 4.97 7.88
C PHE A 65 5.22 3.57 7.32
N LEU A 66 6.31 3.38 6.58
CA LEU A 66 6.67 2.10 5.97
C LEU A 66 7.96 1.57 6.60
N VAL A 67 7.87 0.36 7.14
CA VAL A 67 9.01 -0.42 7.61
C VAL A 67 9.26 -1.54 6.62
N VAL A 68 10.44 -1.56 6.01
CA VAL A 68 10.86 -2.63 5.13
C VAL A 68 11.96 -3.43 5.79
N ARG A 69 11.67 -4.69 6.09
CA ARG A 69 12.67 -5.65 6.53
C ARG A 69 13.41 -6.20 5.31
N ARG A 70 14.63 -5.74 5.09
CA ARG A 70 15.48 -6.18 3.98
C ARG A 70 16.40 -7.31 4.43
N PHE A 71 16.21 -8.51 3.89
CA PHE A 71 17.06 -9.67 4.18
C PHE A 71 18.35 -9.63 3.36
N CYS A 72 19.48 -9.87 4.02
CA CYS A 72 20.81 -10.04 3.44
C CYS A 72 21.34 -11.44 3.79
N THR A 73 22.60 -11.73 3.45
CA THR A 73 23.25 -13.01 3.75
C THR A 73 23.52 -13.27 5.24
N GLN A 74 23.54 -12.22 6.08
CA GLN A 74 23.89 -12.28 7.51
C GLN A 74 22.70 -12.05 8.45
N GLY A 75 21.49 -11.87 7.93
CA GLY A 75 20.32 -11.49 8.73
C GLY A 75 19.41 -10.54 7.97
N TYR A 76 18.79 -9.61 8.69
CA TYR A 76 17.98 -8.55 8.09
C TYR A 76 18.26 -7.17 8.66
N HIS A 77 18.02 -6.15 7.84
CA HIS A 77 18.02 -4.75 8.23
C HIS A 77 16.60 -4.19 8.21
N ASN A 78 16.30 -3.23 9.07
CA ASN A 78 15.04 -2.48 9.00
C ASN A 78 15.32 -1.13 8.34
N ALA A 79 14.75 -0.94 7.14
CA ALA A 79 14.67 0.38 6.53
C ALA A 79 13.35 1.05 6.91
N PHE A 80 13.43 2.33 7.23
CA PHE A 80 12.30 3.13 7.67
C PHE A 80 12.05 4.23 6.65
N TYR A 81 10.79 4.36 6.23
CA TYR A 81 10.39 5.34 5.24
C TYR A 81 9.16 6.10 5.70
N ARG A 82 9.21 7.42 5.50
CA ARG A 82 8.03 8.28 5.54
C ARG A 82 7.49 8.39 4.12
N ILE A 83 6.20 8.14 3.99
CA ILE A 83 5.47 8.33 2.75
C ILE A 83 4.54 9.53 2.94
N SER A 84 4.70 10.52 2.05
CA SER A 84 3.98 11.79 2.10
C SER A 84 3.41 12.14 0.74
N VAL A 85 2.35 12.93 0.71
CA VAL A 85 1.75 13.36 -0.56
C VAL A 85 2.72 14.25 -1.35
N LYS A 86 2.89 13.96 -2.63
CA LYS A 86 3.66 14.77 -3.59
C LYS A 86 3.00 16.13 -3.80
N PRO A 87 3.72 17.26 -3.61
CA PRO A 87 3.16 18.59 -3.90
C PRO A 87 2.71 18.75 -5.35
N THR A 88 3.40 18.10 -6.29
CA THR A 88 3.03 18.08 -7.73
C THR A 88 1.72 17.35 -7.96
N ALA A 89 1.46 16.26 -7.24
CA ALA A 89 0.20 15.52 -7.31
C ALA A 89 -0.98 16.35 -6.80
N VAL A 90 -0.81 17.11 -5.71
CA VAL A 90 -1.84 18.04 -5.21
C VAL A 90 -2.17 19.10 -6.26
N ARG A 91 -1.15 19.66 -6.92
CA ARG A 91 -1.35 20.65 -7.98
C ARG A 91 -2.15 20.09 -9.15
N HIS A 92 -1.78 18.91 -9.64
CA HIS A 92 -2.51 18.24 -10.72
C HIS A 92 -3.96 17.93 -10.32
N TYR A 93 -4.18 17.50 -9.08
CA TYR A 93 -5.53 17.27 -8.56
C TYR A 93 -6.39 18.55 -8.56
N ILE A 94 -5.86 19.65 -8.00
CA ILE A 94 -6.58 20.94 -7.98
C ILE A 94 -6.92 21.42 -9.39
N GLU A 95 -6.00 21.27 -10.34
CA GLU A 95 -6.22 21.64 -11.74
C GLU A 95 -7.30 20.77 -12.39
N ALA A 96 -7.27 19.45 -12.17
CA ALA A 96 -8.30 18.55 -12.68
C ALA A 96 -9.68 18.84 -12.11
N VAL A 97 -9.78 19.15 -10.81
CA VAL A 97 -11.05 19.56 -10.18
C VAL A 97 -11.56 20.86 -10.83
N ARG A 98 -10.70 21.85 -11.06
CA ARG A 98 -11.06 23.11 -11.75
C ARG A 98 -11.57 22.88 -13.18
N GLN A 99 -11.00 21.91 -13.87
CA GLN A 99 -11.37 21.55 -15.24
C GLN A 99 -12.54 20.56 -15.33
N ASN A 100 -13.15 20.19 -14.19
CA ASN A 100 -14.16 19.14 -14.08
C ASN A 100 -13.70 17.80 -14.71
N ASN A 101 -12.40 17.52 -14.63
CA ASN A 101 -11.76 16.37 -15.25
C ASN A 101 -11.59 15.24 -14.22
N ALA A 102 -12.66 14.47 -14.02
CA ALA A 102 -12.69 13.34 -13.09
C ALA A 102 -11.70 12.20 -13.45
N LYS A 103 -10.99 12.25 -14.59
CA LYS A 103 -10.07 11.20 -15.03
C LYS A 103 -8.87 11.00 -14.09
N ILE A 104 -8.36 12.05 -13.44
CA ILE A 104 -7.25 11.90 -12.48
C ILE A 104 -7.64 10.98 -11.31
N ILE A 105 -8.91 11.04 -10.90
CA ILE A 105 -9.48 10.20 -9.84
C ILE A 105 -9.66 8.75 -10.36
N ASN A 106 -10.01 8.59 -11.63
CA ASN A 106 -10.42 7.30 -12.21
C ASN A 106 -9.29 6.38 -12.70
N HIS A 107 -8.13 6.91 -13.11
CA HIS A 107 -7.13 6.09 -13.82
C HIS A 107 -6.09 5.40 -12.93
N GLY A 108 -6.07 5.65 -11.62
CA GLY A 108 -5.32 4.86 -10.64
C GLY A 108 -3.79 4.82 -10.81
N ASN A 109 -3.23 5.40 -11.86
CA ASN A 109 -1.82 5.30 -12.23
C ASN A 109 -1.12 6.65 -12.08
N VAL A 110 -1.25 7.24 -10.90
CA VAL A 110 -0.69 8.55 -10.60
C VAL A 110 0.25 8.41 -9.42
N ASP A 111 1.47 8.88 -9.64
CA ASP A 111 2.54 8.95 -8.66
C ASP A 111 2.21 10.04 -7.62
N TRP A 112 1.40 9.68 -6.63
CA TRP A 112 0.82 10.61 -5.65
C TRP A 112 1.68 10.82 -4.41
N PHE A 113 2.63 9.92 -4.16
CA PHE A 113 3.37 9.90 -2.90
C PHE A 113 4.87 9.93 -3.14
N ASP A 114 5.56 10.70 -2.30
CA ASP A 114 7.00 10.68 -2.13
C ASP A 114 7.36 9.66 -1.07
N VAL A 115 8.47 8.95 -1.31
CA VAL A 115 9.04 7.99 -0.35
C VAL A 115 10.37 8.57 0.12
N THR A 116 10.44 8.90 1.42
CA THR A 116 11.63 9.49 2.02
C THR A 116 12.19 8.56 3.08
N SER A 117 13.46 8.18 2.96
CA SER A 117 14.15 7.42 3.99
C SER A 117 14.26 8.26 5.27
N VAL A 118 13.94 7.66 6.41
CA VAL A 118 14.05 8.29 7.73
C VAL A 118 14.85 7.40 8.67
N SER A 119 15.43 7.99 9.71
CA SER A 119 16.08 7.22 10.77
C SER A 119 15.05 6.74 11.81
N LEU A 120 15.35 5.67 12.55
CA LEU A 120 14.51 5.26 13.69
C LEU A 120 14.33 6.40 14.70
N ASN A 121 15.40 7.17 14.95
CA ASN A 121 15.34 8.31 15.87
C ASN A 121 14.32 9.36 15.40
N SER A 122 14.34 9.70 14.10
CA SER A 122 13.36 10.60 13.48
C SER A 122 11.92 10.12 13.68
N VAL A 123 11.67 8.82 13.56
CA VAL A 123 10.34 8.23 13.81
C VAL A 123 9.89 8.40 15.27
N LEU A 124 10.82 8.39 16.22
CA LEU A 124 10.49 8.52 17.64
C LEU A 124 10.26 9.97 18.08
N ILE A 125 10.91 10.93 17.43
CA ILE A 125 10.95 12.33 17.88
C ILE A 125 10.13 13.28 17.02
N ASP A 126 10.02 13.03 15.71
CA ASP A 126 9.42 13.98 14.79
C ASP A 126 7.89 14.01 14.92
N ASP A 127 7.30 15.21 14.78
CA ASP A 127 5.86 15.40 14.99
C ASP A 127 4.99 14.62 14.00
N TRP A 128 5.48 14.38 12.77
CA TRP A 128 4.72 13.62 11.78
C TRP A 128 4.43 12.18 12.23
N ALA A 129 5.33 11.58 13.02
CA ALA A 129 5.17 10.22 13.52
C ALA A 129 4.25 10.15 14.75
N ARG A 130 3.93 11.30 15.37
CA ARG A 130 2.99 11.41 16.50
C ARG A 130 1.54 11.61 16.05
N GLN A 131 1.33 11.92 14.78
CA GLN A 131 -0.01 12.03 14.20
C GLN A 131 -0.57 10.63 13.87
N PRO A 132 -1.90 10.45 13.81
CA PRO A 132 -2.49 9.21 13.30
C PRO A 132 -1.95 8.91 11.91
N HIS A 133 -1.30 7.76 11.77
CA HIS A 133 -0.65 7.34 10.52
C HIS A 133 -0.95 5.88 10.21
N VAL A 134 -0.85 5.54 8.92
CA VAL A 134 -0.92 4.13 8.48
C VAL A 134 0.46 3.52 8.63
N ILE A 135 0.55 2.38 9.30
CA ILE A 135 1.80 1.61 9.41
C ILE A 135 1.74 0.44 8.45
N ILE A 136 2.71 0.38 7.53
CA ILE A 136 2.90 -0.75 6.63
C ILE A 136 4.22 -1.43 7.03
N ILE A 137 4.17 -2.74 7.24
CA ILE A 137 5.35 -3.55 7.50
C ILE A 137 5.47 -4.53 6.35
N SER A 138 6.59 -4.48 5.64
CA SER A 138 6.87 -5.37 4.51
C SER A 138 8.22 -6.07 4.67
N ASN A 139 8.35 -7.19 3.97
CA ASN A 139 9.61 -7.91 3.84
C ASN A 139 10.11 -7.75 2.41
N SER A 140 11.40 -7.55 2.25
CA SER A 140 12.09 -7.48 0.97
C SER A 140 13.23 -8.49 0.96
N ILE A 141 13.26 -9.32 -0.08
CA ILE A 141 14.28 -10.34 -0.32
C ILE A 141 14.77 -10.23 -1.77
N ALA A 142 16.06 -10.48 -2.01
CA ALA A 142 16.54 -10.76 -3.36
C ALA A 142 16.22 -12.22 -3.69
N GLY A 143 15.38 -12.44 -4.69
CA GLY A 143 15.06 -13.78 -5.19
C GLY A 143 13.57 -14.10 -5.18
N SER A 144 13.30 -15.39 -5.27
CA SER A 144 11.98 -16.01 -5.30
C SER A 144 11.37 -16.16 -3.90
N MET A 145 10.11 -16.61 -3.85
CA MET A 145 9.47 -16.98 -2.58
C MET A 145 10.14 -18.19 -1.91
N ASP A 146 10.74 -19.10 -2.70
CA ASP A 146 11.48 -20.25 -2.16
C ASP A 146 12.74 -19.79 -1.43
N ASP A 147 13.44 -18.78 -1.98
CA ASP A 147 14.57 -18.15 -1.30
C ASP A 147 14.16 -17.55 0.05
N PHE A 148 12.93 -17.04 0.15
CA PHE A 148 12.39 -16.53 1.41
C PHE A 148 12.16 -17.64 2.43
N TYR A 149 11.53 -18.74 2.03
CA TYR A 149 11.29 -19.88 2.92
C TYR A 149 12.59 -20.55 3.39
N ILE A 150 13.59 -20.67 2.50
CA ILE A 150 14.90 -21.22 2.85
C ILE A 150 15.58 -20.37 3.92
N ARG A 151 15.53 -19.03 3.80
CA ARG A 151 16.13 -18.13 4.79
C ARG A 151 15.39 -18.17 6.13
N MET A 152 14.06 -18.22 6.12
CA MET A 152 13.25 -18.37 7.34
C MET A 152 13.59 -19.65 8.12
N GLY A 153 13.91 -20.75 7.42
CA GLY A 153 14.30 -22.02 8.04
C GLY A 153 15.72 -22.06 8.60
N ASN A 154 16.52 -21.01 8.40
CA ASN A 154 17.93 -20.97 8.78
C ASN A 154 18.12 -20.02 9.97
N ASP A 155 18.14 -20.56 11.19
CA ASP A 155 18.12 -19.77 12.44
C ASP A 155 19.24 -18.73 12.54
N ASN A 156 20.39 -18.98 11.91
CA ASN A 156 21.52 -18.05 11.89
C ASN A 156 21.27 -16.78 11.05
N GLN A 157 20.21 -16.73 10.23
CA GLN A 157 19.85 -15.60 9.35
C GLN A 157 18.56 -14.90 9.77
N ASN A 158 17.99 -15.29 10.91
CA ASN A 158 16.74 -14.72 11.44
C ASN A 158 16.97 -13.54 12.40
N GLY A 159 18.22 -13.07 12.54
CA GLY A 159 18.59 -11.96 13.42
C GLY A 159 18.66 -10.59 12.73
N VAL A 160 18.56 -9.54 13.54
CA VAL A 160 18.84 -8.17 13.08
C VAL A 160 20.34 -8.04 12.80
N HIS A 161 20.70 -7.65 11.59
CA HIS A 161 22.07 -7.33 11.21
C HIS A 161 22.28 -5.81 11.38
N ASN A 162 23.10 -5.42 12.35
CA ASN A 162 23.33 -4.02 12.71
C ASN A 162 24.65 -3.44 12.16
N GLU A 163 25.48 -4.27 11.51
CA GLU A 163 26.76 -3.83 10.95
C GLU A 163 26.59 -3.19 9.57
N SER A 164 27.66 -2.55 9.08
CA SER A 164 27.70 -1.97 7.74
C SER A 164 27.45 -3.05 6.69
N CYS A 165 26.46 -2.83 5.82
CA CYS A 165 26.03 -3.81 4.84
C CYS A 165 25.88 -3.14 3.48
N SER A 166 26.78 -3.48 2.54
CA SER A 166 26.77 -2.93 1.19
C SER A 166 25.51 -3.32 0.41
N GLU A 167 24.99 -4.54 0.60
CA GLU A 167 23.73 -4.98 -0.01
C GLU A 167 22.56 -4.09 0.44
N TYR A 168 22.52 -3.76 1.73
CA TYR A 168 21.50 -2.88 2.29
C TYR A 168 21.64 -1.43 1.81
N ASP A 169 22.87 -0.90 1.81
CA ASP A 169 23.14 0.47 1.36
C ASP A 169 22.78 0.66 -0.12
N MET A 170 23.07 -0.34 -0.96
CA MET A 170 22.67 -0.34 -2.38
C MET A 170 21.15 -0.39 -2.53
N TYR A 171 20.47 -1.25 -1.77
CA TYR A 171 19.02 -1.36 -1.79
C TYR A 171 18.33 -0.02 -1.45
N VAL A 172 18.74 0.62 -0.34
CA VAL A 172 18.17 1.89 0.10
C VAL A 172 18.43 3.00 -0.93
N LYS A 173 19.65 3.06 -1.50
CA LYS A 173 20.03 4.10 -2.46
C LYS A 173 19.39 3.95 -3.84
N ASN A 174 19.34 2.72 -4.37
CA ASN A 174 19.04 2.49 -5.79
C ASN A 174 17.63 1.98 -6.04
N GLU A 175 17.11 1.08 -5.20
CA GLU A 175 15.84 0.39 -5.50
C GLU A 175 14.65 1.13 -4.91
N PHE A 176 14.79 1.64 -3.67
CA PHE A 176 13.66 2.24 -2.96
C PHE A 176 13.45 3.72 -3.26
N SER A 177 14.52 4.44 -3.62
CA SER A 177 14.47 5.88 -3.92
C SER A 177 13.69 6.22 -5.19
N THR A 178 13.60 5.28 -6.14
CA THR A 178 12.86 5.43 -7.39
C THR A 178 11.48 4.76 -7.37
N LEU A 179 11.06 4.24 -6.22
CA LEU A 179 9.82 3.48 -6.11
C LEU A 179 8.60 4.40 -6.25
N ASN A 180 7.76 4.13 -7.26
CA ASN A 180 6.41 4.66 -7.29
C ASN A 180 5.55 3.86 -6.30
N PHE A 181 5.43 4.37 -5.08
CA PHE A 181 4.66 3.72 -4.00
C PHE A 181 3.21 3.46 -4.41
N SER A 182 2.58 4.41 -5.11
CA SER A 182 1.23 4.26 -5.64
C SER A 182 1.11 3.05 -6.57
N ALA A 183 2.06 2.82 -7.47
CA ALA A 183 2.04 1.67 -8.36
C ALA A 183 2.36 0.36 -7.62
N ALA A 184 3.33 0.40 -6.71
CA ALA A 184 3.77 -0.77 -5.94
C ALA A 184 2.63 -1.34 -5.07
N ILE A 185 1.92 -0.48 -4.34
CA ILE A 185 0.80 -0.93 -3.50
C ILE A 185 -0.35 -1.44 -4.36
N MET A 186 -0.67 -0.77 -5.47
CA MET A 186 -1.72 -1.25 -6.38
C MET A 186 -1.38 -2.64 -6.94
N ASN A 187 -0.14 -2.85 -7.39
CA ASN A 187 0.34 -4.14 -7.88
C ASN A 187 0.27 -5.25 -6.81
N PHE A 188 0.54 -4.93 -5.55
CA PHE A 188 0.40 -5.91 -4.47
C PHE A 188 -1.05 -6.41 -4.36
N PHE A 189 -2.02 -5.51 -4.50
CA PHE A 189 -3.43 -5.85 -4.38
C PHE A 189 -4.09 -6.28 -5.70
N THR A 190 -3.42 -6.16 -6.86
CA THR A 190 -3.89 -6.78 -8.11
C THR A 190 -3.62 -8.28 -8.16
N ILE A 191 -2.63 -8.77 -7.42
CA ILE A 191 -2.25 -10.19 -7.41
C ILE A 191 -3.28 -10.98 -6.60
N HIS A 192 -4.28 -11.50 -7.29
CA HIS A 192 -5.23 -12.47 -6.77
C HIS A 192 -5.25 -13.69 -7.68
N ASP A 193 -4.37 -14.67 -7.40
CA ASP A 193 -4.29 -15.96 -8.12
C ASP A 193 -5.62 -16.73 -8.15
N GLN A 194 -6.51 -16.42 -7.21
CA GLN A 194 -7.83 -17.00 -7.12
C GLN A 194 -8.79 -15.91 -6.66
N TYR A 195 -9.48 -15.29 -7.62
CA TYR A 195 -10.81 -14.76 -7.31
C TYR A 195 -11.56 -15.94 -6.64
N PRO A 196 -11.99 -15.85 -5.36
CA PRO A 196 -12.59 -16.98 -4.64
C PRO A 196 -13.92 -17.44 -5.23
N PHE A 197 -14.34 -16.85 -6.34
CA PHE A 197 -15.69 -16.89 -6.84
C PHE A 197 -15.64 -17.20 -8.33
N ASP A 198 -16.46 -18.17 -8.71
CA ASP A 198 -16.59 -18.67 -10.07
C ASP A 198 -16.78 -17.49 -11.05
N LEU A 199 -15.90 -17.37 -12.04
CA LEU A 199 -16.02 -16.36 -13.10
C LEU A 199 -17.09 -16.75 -14.14
N GLY A 200 -17.81 -17.86 -13.93
CA GLY A 200 -18.88 -18.34 -14.79
C GLY A 200 -20.28 -17.99 -14.26
N ALA A 201 -20.86 -16.90 -14.77
CA ALA A 201 -22.27 -16.77 -15.18
C ALA A 201 -22.59 -15.29 -15.53
N TYR A 202 -22.06 -14.82 -16.66
CA TYR A 202 -22.67 -13.77 -17.45
C TYR A 202 -22.66 -14.21 -18.91
#